data_AF-A0A6J8CVC9-F1
#
_entry.id   AF-A0A6J8CVC9-F1
#
_cell.length_a   1.000
_cell.length_b   1.000
_cell.length_c   1.000
_cell.angle_alpha   90.00
_cell.angle_beta   90.00
_cell.angle_gamma   90.00
#
_symmetry.space_group_name_H-M   'P 1'
#
loop_
_entity.id
_entity.type
_entity.pdbx_description
1 polymer ?
#
loop_
_entity_poly.entity_id
_entity_poly.type
_entity_poly.pdbx_seq_one_letter_code
_entity_poly.pdbx_strand_id
1 'polypeptide(L)'
;MRTKIVRYGISKYLKEHCSVDISNDVQFAGSKDVFKAVVVDLKKKRYASTDHKPPISKEDLQKLYNTNSIAINTTTPFGLQKKVWFDIMFYLCRRGQENLRSMTKKNICFSTDSSGREYVYQQVDEYDKNHRDEATPDDSVVEARMYARVGDPLCPVFSFKLYLEKLHPALDELWQRTKDSYDISDTTWYCKALIGKTV
;
A
#
# COMPACT_ATOMS: atom_id res chain seq x y z
N MET A 1 -9.46 2.29 16.56
CA MET A 1 -10.57 2.72 17.45
C MET A 1 -11.53 3.64 16.70
N ARG A 2 -12.73 3.17 16.35
CA ARG A 2 -13.73 3.90 15.52
C ARG A 2 -14.46 5.05 16.24
N THR A 3 -14.24 5.22 17.54
CA THR A 3 -14.96 6.17 18.41
C THR A 3 -14.81 7.64 18.00
N LYS A 4 -13.65 8.03 17.44
CA LYS A 4 -13.43 9.39 16.93
C LYS A 4 -14.25 9.69 15.67
N ILE A 5 -14.37 8.70 14.77
CA ILE A 5 -15.13 8.83 13.52
C ILE A 5 -16.63 8.93 13.83
N VAL A 6 -17.12 8.11 14.77
CA VAL A 6 -18.52 8.16 15.23
C VAL A 6 -18.84 9.51 15.89
N ARG A 7 -17.98 9.99 16.80
CA ARG A 7 -18.16 11.32 17.41
C ARG A 7 -18.16 12.44 16.37
N TYR A 8 -17.26 12.37 15.38
CA TYR A 8 -17.23 13.34 14.29
C TYR A 8 -18.53 13.34 13.48
N GLY A 9 -19.02 12.16 13.08
CA GLY A 9 -20.30 12.03 12.37
C GLY A 9 -21.48 12.59 13.14
N ILE A 10 -21.59 12.27 14.43
CA ILE A 10 -22.64 12.82 15.31
C ILE A 10 -22.49 14.33 15.46
N SER A 11 -21.27 14.83 15.70
CA SER A 11 -21.03 16.26 15.84
C SER A 11 -21.36 17.04 14.56
N LYS A 12 -21.10 16.45 13.39
CA LYS A 12 -21.46 17.04 12.10
C LYS A 12 -22.97 17.10 11.94
N TYR A 13 -23.67 15.99 12.17
CA TYR A 13 -25.12 15.91 12.07
C TYR A 13 -25.84 16.92 13.00
N LEU A 14 -25.45 16.96 14.28
CA LEU A 14 -26.05 17.87 15.26
C LEU A 14 -25.83 19.34 14.92
N LYS A 15 -24.67 19.66 14.34
CA LYS A 15 -24.36 21.03 13.91
C LYS A 15 -25.19 21.43 12.70
N GLU A 16 -25.33 20.54 11.72
CA GLU A 16 -26.05 20.80 10.46
C GLU A 16 -27.59 20.79 10.62
N HIS A 17 -28.13 19.89 11.45
CA HIS A 17 -29.58 19.66 11.54
C HIS A 17 -30.22 20.12 12.85
N CYS A 18 -29.44 20.33 13.91
CA CYS A 18 -29.97 20.72 15.22
C CYS A 18 -29.37 22.02 15.76
N SER A 19 -28.44 22.65 15.02
CA SER A 19 -27.71 23.85 15.44
C SER A 19 -26.97 23.70 16.79
N VAL A 20 -26.56 22.47 17.15
CA VAL A 20 -25.82 22.17 18.38
C VAL A 20 -24.36 21.85 18.06
N ASP A 21 -23.40 22.57 18.66
CA ASP A 21 -21.96 22.30 18.51
C ASP A 21 -21.38 21.60 19.75
N ILE A 22 -21.50 20.27 19.81
CA ILE A 22 -20.95 19.45 20.90
C ILE A 22 -19.40 19.38 20.94
N SER A 23 -18.71 19.99 19.97
CA SER A 23 -17.25 19.92 19.84
C SER A 23 -16.55 21.16 20.41
N ASN A 24 -17.15 22.33 20.21
CA ASN A 24 -16.57 23.63 20.56
C ASN A 24 -17.35 24.42 21.61
N ASP A 25 -18.64 24.16 21.78
CA ASP A 25 -19.46 24.90 22.74
C ASP A 25 -19.04 24.58 24.20
N VAL A 26 -18.89 25.64 24.99
CA VAL A 26 -18.46 25.60 26.40
C VAL A 26 -19.42 24.79 27.27
N GLN A 27 -20.71 24.74 26.91
CA GLN A 27 -21.72 23.98 27.65
C GLN A 27 -21.41 22.47 27.69
N PHE A 28 -20.64 21.96 26.71
CA PHE A 28 -20.26 20.54 26.62
C PHE A 28 -18.85 20.25 27.12
N ALA A 29 -18.17 21.20 27.78
CA ALA A 29 -16.80 21.01 28.28
C ALA A 29 -16.68 19.78 29.20
N GLY A 30 -17.60 19.62 30.16
CA GLY A 30 -17.62 18.46 31.05
C GLY A 30 -17.81 17.13 30.30
N SER A 31 -18.74 17.08 29.35
CA SER A 31 -18.97 15.88 28.52
C SER A 31 -17.77 15.54 27.64
N LYS A 32 -17.03 16.54 27.16
CA LYS A 32 -15.80 16.36 26.37
C LYS A 32 -14.69 15.72 27.20
N ASP A 33 -14.55 16.13 28.46
CA ASP A 33 -13.52 15.57 29.34
C ASP A 33 -13.88 14.16 29.80
N VAL A 34 -15.15 13.89 30.10
CA VAL A 34 -15.63 12.51 30.33
C VAL A 34 -15.38 11.64 29.11
N PHE A 35 -15.70 12.11 27.90
CA PHE A 35 -15.44 11.38 26.67
C PHE A 35 -13.95 11.05 26.49
N LYS A 36 -13.05 12.02 26.74
CA LYS A 36 -11.60 11.79 26.70
C LYS A 36 -11.18 10.74 27.71
N ALA A 37 -11.65 10.84 28.96
CA ALA A 37 -11.34 9.90 30.03
C ALA A 37 -11.81 8.48 29.68
N VAL A 38 -13.03 8.34 29.16
CA VAL A 38 -13.58 7.05 28.68
C VAL A 38 -12.74 6.50 27.52
N VAL A 39 -12.33 7.32 26.56
CA VAL A 39 -11.44 6.88 25.47
C VAL A 39 -10.11 6.36 26.01
N VAL A 40 -9.53 7.02 27.02
CA VAL A 40 -8.30 6.58 27.68
C VAL A 40 -8.50 5.26 28.44
N ASP A 41 -9.59 5.12 29.19
CA ASP A 41 -9.95 3.90 29.92
C ASP A 41 -10.16 2.71 28.97
N LEU A 42 -10.92 2.90 27.88
CA LEU A 42 -11.13 1.88 26.85
C LEU A 42 -9.82 1.44 26.18
N LYS A 43 -8.87 2.37 25.99
CA LYS A 43 -7.53 2.02 25.50
C LYS A 43 -6.75 1.20 26.52
N LYS A 44 -6.76 1.59 27.81
CA LYS A 44 -6.11 0.84 28.89
C LYS A 44 -6.65 -0.58 29.02
N LYS A 45 -7.97 -0.74 28.90
CA LYS A 45 -8.66 -2.03 28.89
C LYS A 45 -8.47 -2.84 27.60
N ARG A 46 -7.63 -2.38 26.67
CA ARG A 46 -7.32 -3.03 25.38
C ARG A 46 -8.53 -3.24 24.46
N TYR A 47 -9.67 -2.60 24.70
CA TYR A 47 -10.79 -2.56 23.73
C TYR A 47 -10.45 -1.77 22.46
N ALA A 48 -9.37 -0.98 22.50
CA ALA A 48 -8.76 -0.37 21.33
C ALA A 48 -7.59 -1.17 20.76
N SER A 49 -7.23 -2.31 21.37
CA SER A 49 -6.19 -3.18 20.87
C SER A 49 -6.61 -3.70 19.51
N THR A 50 -5.71 -3.58 18.55
CA THR A 50 -5.89 -4.19 17.24
C THR A 50 -5.31 -5.59 17.37
N ASP A 51 -6.13 -6.62 17.15
CA ASP A 51 -5.59 -7.96 16.98
C ASP A 51 -4.79 -7.96 15.68
N HIS A 52 -3.48 -7.85 15.82
CA HIS A 52 -2.59 -7.92 14.69
C HIS A 52 -2.68 -9.32 14.11
N LYS A 53 -2.97 -9.40 12.81
CA LYS A 53 -2.85 -10.66 12.09
C LYS A 53 -1.40 -11.17 12.28
N PRO A 54 -1.21 -12.48 12.45
CA PRO A 54 0.13 -13.03 12.57
C PRO A 54 0.94 -12.67 11.31
N PRO A 55 2.26 -12.47 11.45
CA PRO A 55 3.12 -12.25 10.30
C PRO A 55 3.04 -13.43 9.33
N ILE A 56 3.27 -13.17 8.04
CA ILE A 56 3.34 -14.23 7.03
C ILE A 56 4.51 -15.15 7.41
N SER A 57 4.22 -16.44 7.58
CA SER A 57 5.24 -17.45 7.94
C SER A 57 6.22 -17.67 6.78
N LYS A 58 7.41 -18.19 7.09
CA LYS A 58 8.39 -18.54 6.05
C LYS A 58 7.86 -19.65 5.14
N GLU A 59 7.12 -20.58 5.73
CA GLU A 59 6.50 -21.71 5.06
C GLU A 59 5.42 -21.24 4.07
N ASP A 60 4.63 -20.23 4.44
CA ASP A 60 3.64 -19.66 3.53
C ASP A 60 4.28 -18.81 2.44
N LEU A 61 5.37 -18.09 2.74
CA LEU A 61 6.18 -17.44 1.71
C LEU A 61 6.76 -18.47 0.73
N GLN A 62 7.25 -19.62 1.20
CA GLN A 62 7.74 -20.69 0.32
C GLN A 62 6.64 -21.26 -0.58
N LYS A 63 5.43 -21.48 -0.05
CA LYS A 63 4.27 -21.92 -0.86
C LYS A 63 3.91 -20.87 -1.92
N LEU A 64 3.97 -19.60 -1.55
CA LEU A 64 3.65 -18.48 -2.41
C LEU A 64 4.70 -18.29 -3.53
N TYR A 65 5.99 -18.29 -3.16
CA TYR A 65 7.14 -18.23 -4.07
C TYR A 65 7.54 -19.61 -4.58
N ASN A 66 6.58 -20.32 -5.13
CA ASN A 66 6.78 -21.56 -5.86
C ASN A 66 6.51 -21.29 -7.35
N THR A 67 7.40 -21.69 -8.24
CA THR A 67 7.23 -21.49 -9.69
C THR A 67 6.01 -22.19 -10.26
N ASN A 68 5.53 -23.25 -9.59
CA ASN A 68 4.29 -23.95 -9.93
C ASN A 68 3.03 -23.26 -9.38
N SER A 69 3.17 -22.18 -8.59
CA SER A 69 2.05 -21.43 -8.05
C SER A 69 1.38 -20.61 -9.15
N ILE A 70 0.09 -20.84 -9.39
CA ILE A 70 -0.70 -20.05 -10.34
C ILE A 70 -0.74 -18.56 -9.96
N ALA A 71 -0.59 -18.24 -8.67
CA ALA A 71 -0.68 -16.88 -8.17
C ALA A 71 0.58 -16.04 -8.44
N ILE A 72 1.75 -16.68 -8.63
CA ILE A 72 3.05 -16.00 -8.81
C ILE A 72 3.77 -16.43 -10.09
N ASN A 73 3.05 -17.08 -11.01
CA ASN A 73 3.64 -17.53 -12.28
C ASN A 73 3.99 -16.35 -13.22
N THR A 74 5.29 -16.10 -13.40
CA THR A 74 5.84 -15.02 -14.23
C THR A 74 5.68 -15.24 -15.73
N THR A 75 5.27 -16.43 -16.19
CA THR A 75 4.97 -16.72 -17.60
C THR A 75 3.53 -16.38 -18.00
N THR A 76 2.73 -15.87 -17.06
CA THR A 76 1.34 -15.48 -17.29
C THR A 76 1.13 -14.01 -16.93
N PRO A 77 0.29 -13.24 -17.67
CA PRO A 77 -0.02 -11.85 -17.35
C PRO A 77 -0.60 -11.70 -15.94
N PHE A 78 -1.49 -12.61 -15.56
CA PHE A 78 -2.14 -12.61 -14.26
C PHE A 78 -1.15 -12.92 -13.13
N GLY A 79 -0.39 -14.01 -13.23
CA GLY A 79 0.59 -14.41 -12.21
C GLY A 79 1.73 -13.40 -12.07
N LEU A 80 2.23 -12.85 -13.18
CA LEU A 80 3.25 -11.79 -13.16
C LEU A 80 2.75 -10.54 -12.44
N GLN A 81 1.52 -10.09 -12.75
CA GLN A 81 0.93 -8.92 -12.10
C GLN A 81 0.70 -9.15 -10.60
N LYS A 82 0.17 -10.32 -10.22
CA LYS A 82 -0.07 -10.68 -8.82
C LYS A 82 1.23 -10.78 -8.03
N LYS A 83 2.26 -11.35 -8.63
CA LYS A 83 3.61 -11.38 -8.07
C LYS A 83 4.13 -9.96 -7.84
N VAL A 84 4.13 -9.11 -8.86
CA VAL A 84 4.61 -7.72 -8.75
C VAL A 84 3.83 -6.94 -7.70
N TRP A 85 2.51 -7.10 -7.68
CA TRP A 85 1.67 -6.50 -6.64
C TRP A 85 2.10 -6.95 -5.25
N PHE A 86 2.27 -8.25 -5.04
CA PHE A 86 2.72 -8.79 -3.76
C PHE A 86 4.12 -8.27 -3.38
N ASP A 87 5.07 -8.26 -4.32
CA ASP A 87 6.45 -7.81 -4.10
C ASP A 87 6.47 -6.33 -3.67
N ILE A 88 5.72 -5.45 -4.34
CA ILE A 88 5.59 -4.04 -3.93
C ILE A 88 4.97 -3.93 -2.53
N MET A 89 3.92 -4.71 -2.25
CA MET A 89 3.29 -4.70 -0.92
C MET A 89 4.24 -5.17 0.18
N PHE A 90 5.01 -6.20 -0.10
CA PHE A 90 5.87 -6.87 0.86
C PHE A 90 7.15 -6.08 1.14
N TYR A 91 7.76 -5.49 0.10
CA TYR A 91 9.05 -4.81 0.23
C TYR A 91 8.95 -3.29 0.37
N LEU A 92 7.97 -2.64 -0.27
CA LEU A 92 7.99 -1.18 -0.46
C LEU A 92 6.86 -0.44 0.28
N CYS A 93 5.72 -1.09 0.54
CA CYS A 93 4.59 -0.40 1.16
C CYS A 93 4.80 -0.10 2.65
N ARG A 94 4.86 1.19 2.97
CA ARG A 94 4.94 1.73 4.35
C ARG A 94 3.61 2.25 4.89
N ARG A 95 2.71 2.66 3.98
CA ARG A 95 1.42 3.28 4.28
C ARG A 95 0.33 2.43 3.63
N GLY A 96 -0.85 2.40 4.24
CA GLY A 96 -2.00 1.68 3.71
C GLY A 96 -2.18 1.94 2.20
N GLN A 97 -2.81 0.99 1.52
CA GLN A 97 -2.97 0.87 0.06
C GLN A 97 -3.66 2.05 -0.65
N GLU A 98 -3.74 3.23 -0.03
CA GLU A 98 -4.44 4.44 -0.45
C GLU A 98 -4.03 4.89 -1.86
N ASN A 99 -2.74 4.79 -2.20
CA ASN A 99 -2.20 5.28 -3.48
C ASN A 99 -1.86 4.17 -4.47
N LEU A 100 -2.22 2.91 -4.18
CA LEU A 100 -1.92 1.80 -5.08
C LEU A 100 -2.47 2.06 -6.47
N ARG A 101 -3.75 2.46 -6.56
CA ARG A 101 -4.45 2.63 -7.83
C ARG A 101 -3.83 3.70 -8.73
N SER A 102 -3.26 4.74 -8.15
CA SER A 102 -2.63 5.87 -8.85
C SER A 102 -1.13 5.67 -9.06
N MET A 103 -0.57 4.51 -8.71
CA MET A 103 0.85 4.24 -8.88
C MET A 103 1.21 4.17 -10.36
N THR A 104 2.21 4.95 -10.74
CA THR A 104 2.74 5.06 -12.10
C THR A 104 4.15 4.49 -12.18
N LYS A 105 4.61 4.25 -13.42
CA LYS A 105 5.99 3.84 -13.72
C LYS A 105 7.04 4.77 -13.10
N LYS A 106 6.73 6.06 -12.96
CA LYS A 106 7.64 7.08 -12.40
C LYS A 106 7.77 7.00 -10.88
N ASN A 107 6.78 6.43 -10.19
CA ASN A 107 6.83 6.30 -8.73
C ASN A 107 7.82 5.23 -8.26
N ILE A 108 8.36 4.41 -9.15
CA ILE A 108 9.26 3.30 -8.83
C ILE A 108 10.55 3.45 -9.61
N CYS A 109 11.68 3.41 -8.90
CA CYS A 109 13.00 3.62 -9.44
C CYS A 109 13.89 2.39 -9.25
N PHE A 110 14.91 2.27 -10.11
CA PHE A 110 15.96 1.25 -10.02
C PHE A 110 17.27 1.92 -9.63
N SER A 111 18.06 1.24 -8.80
CA SER A 111 19.41 1.68 -8.44
C SER A 111 20.27 0.47 -8.05
N THR A 112 21.55 0.71 -7.84
CA THR A 112 22.54 -0.29 -7.48
C THR A 112 23.26 0.18 -6.23
N ASP A 113 23.47 -0.74 -5.27
CA ASP A 113 24.20 -0.41 -4.05
C ASP A 113 25.72 -0.46 -4.26
N SER A 114 26.47 -0.14 -3.20
CA SER A 114 27.94 -0.15 -3.24
C SER A 114 28.55 -1.53 -3.50
N SER A 115 27.77 -2.61 -3.33
CA SER A 115 28.19 -3.98 -3.63
C SER A 115 27.88 -4.41 -5.07
N GLY A 116 27.29 -3.53 -5.87
CA GLY A 116 26.86 -3.86 -7.23
C GLY A 116 25.49 -4.56 -7.28
N ARG A 117 24.75 -4.63 -6.16
CA ARG A 117 23.46 -5.31 -6.12
C ARG A 117 22.33 -4.36 -6.52
N GLU A 118 21.63 -4.72 -7.58
CA GLU A 118 20.48 -3.96 -8.06
C GLU A 118 19.30 -4.07 -7.09
N TYR A 119 18.57 -2.97 -6.93
CA TYR A 119 17.34 -2.89 -6.16
C TYR A 119 16.34 -1.93 -6.78
N VAL A 120 15.08 -2.13 -6.40
CA VAL A 120 13.95 -1.26 -6.69
C VAL A 120 13.55 -0.53 -5.42
N TYR A 121 13.19 0.74 -5.54
CA TYR A 121 12.67 1.56 -4.44
C TYR A 121 11.53 2.46 -4.94
N GLN A 122 10.69 2.92 -4.02
CA GLN A 122 9.63 3.88 -4.34
C GLN A 122 10.16 5.30 -4.21
N GLN A 123 10.03 6.11 -5.25
CA GLN A 123 10.35 7.53 -5.20
C GLN A 123 9.38 8.24 -4.25
N VAL A 124 9.92 8.87 -3.20
CA VAL A 124 9.14 9.60 -2.21
C VAL A 124 8.84 11.00 -2.74
N ASP A 125 7.62 11.21 -3.26
CA ASP A 125 7.08 12.55 -3.60
C ASP A 125 5.75 12.83 -2.88
N GLU A 126 5.42 12.00 -1.87
CA GLU A 126 4.26 12.25 -1.04
C GLU A 126 4.68 13.19 0.09
N TYR A 127 4.24 14.46 0.02
CA TYR A 127 4.21 15.37 1.17
C TYR A 127 3.75 14.56 2.38
N ASP A 128 4.66 14.33 3.32
CA ASP A 128 4.40 13.42 4.41
C ASP A 128 3.25 13.98 5.24
N LYS A 129 2.13 13.23 5.29
CA LYS A 129 1.01 13.51 6.21
C LYS A 129 1.45 13.56 7.69
N ASN A 130 2.68 13.13 7.99
CA ASN A 130 3.31 13.14 9.31
C ASN A 130 4.38 14.23 9.51
N HIS A 131 4.80 14.96 8.47
CA HIS A 131 5.52 16.21 8.66
C HIS A 131 4.51 17.31 8.96
N ARG A 132 3.97 17.28 10.19
CA ARG A 132 3.67 18.55 10.86
C ARG A 132 5.01 19.21 11.13
N ASP A 133 5.08 20.52 10.92
CA ASP A 133 6.27 21.39 10.90
C ASP A 133 7.16 21.40 12.18
N GLU A 134 7.12 20.38 13.03
CA GLU A 134 7.87 20.31 14.30
C GLU A 134 8.44 18.92 14.63
N ALA A 135 8.26 17.90 13.78
CA ALA A 135 8.95 16.63 13.98
C ALA A 135 10.34 16.71 13.33
N THR A 136 11.38 16.73 14.17
CA THR A 136 12.77 16.51 13.76
C THR A 136 12.86 15.37 12.75
N PRO A 137 13.67 15.47 11.69
CA PRO A 137 13.89 14.36 10.78
C PRO A 137 14.35 13.18 11.64
N ASP A 138 13.53 12.15 11.74
CA ASP A 138 14.01 10.87 12.22
C ASP A 138 14.91 10.35 11.09
N ASP A 139 16.22 10.62 11.21
CA ASP A 139 17.28 10.18 10.29
C ASP A 139 17.34 8.63 10.14
N SER A 140 16.46 7.89 10.80
CA SER A 140 16.39 6.43 10.77
C SER A 140 15.45 5.82 9.72
N VAL A 141 14.80 6.61 8.86
CA VAL A 141 13.93 6.06 7.81
C VAL A 141 14.76 5.48 6.67
N VAL A 142 15.36 4.30 6.91
CA VAL A 142 16.03 3.50 5.87
C VAL A 142 15.05 3.28 4.73
N GLU A 143 15.33 3.89 3.58
CA GLU A 143 14.58 3.75 2.35
C GLU A 143 14.23 2.28 2.08
N ALA A 144 12.95 1.99 1.85
CA ALA A 144 12.50 0.62 1.62
C ALA A 144 13.04 0.15 0.27
N ARG A 145 13.73 -1.00 0.26
CA ARG A 145 14.42 -1.52 -0.92
C ARG A 145 14.01 -2.95 -1.21
N MET A 146 13.74 -3.22 -2.47
CA MET A 146 13.45 -4.53 -3.02
C MET A 146 14.64 -5.01 -3.85
N TYR A 147 15.50 -5.83 -3.26
CA TYR A 147 16.77 -6.24 -3.87
C TYR A 147 16.62 -7.39 -4.87
N ALA A 148 17.46 -7.37 -5.91
CA ALA A 148 17.59 -8.47 -6.85
C ALA A 148 18.11 -9.73 -6.16
N ARG A 149 17.61 -10.88 -6.59
CA ARG A 149 18.05 -12.21 -6.17
C ARG A 149 18.54 -12.95 -7.42
N VAL A 150 19.83 -12.80 -7.73
CA VAL A 150 20.42 -13.38 -8.94
C VAL A 150 20.30 -14.91 -8.88
N GLY A 151 19.87 -15.51 -9.99
CA GLY A 151 19.63 -16.96 -10.08
C GLY A 151 18.25 -17.42 -9.58
N ASP A 152 17.46 -16.54 -8.94
CA ASP A 152 16.09 -16.85 -8.54
C ASP A 152 15.12 -16.60 -9.72
N PRO A 153 14.40 -17.63 -10.23
CA PRO A 153 13.41 -17.45 -11.29
C PRO A 153 12.25 -16.52 -10.88
N LEU A 154 12.04 -16.33 -9.58
CA LEU A 154 11.07 -15.43 -8.99
C LEU A 154 11.71 -14.16 -8.41
N CYS A 155 12.91 -13.79 -8.89
CA CYS A 155 13.59 -12.55 -8.51
C CYS A 155 12.63 -11.35 -8.61
N PRO A 156 12.43 -10.57 -7.53
CA PRO A 156 11.43 -9.50 -7.51
C PRO A 156 11.80 -8.37 -8.48
N VAL A 157 13.08 -7.99 -8.57
CA VAL A 157 13.55 -6.96 -9.50
C VAL A 157 13.37 -7.38 -10.95
N PHE A 158 13.75 -8.61 -11.32
CA PHE A 158 13.61 -9.10 -12.69
C PHE A 158 12.14 -9.27 -13.09
N SER A 159 11.31 -9.76 -12.17
CA SER A 159 9.86 -9.85 -12.39
C SER A 159 9.25 -8.47 -12.60
N PHE A 160 9.70 -7.46 -11.84
CA PHE A 160 9.22 -6.10 -12.01
C PHE A 160 9.63 -5.48 -13.34
N LYS A 161 10.88 -5.70 -13.79
CA LYS A 161 11.33 -5.29 -15.14
C LYS A 161 10.49 -5.93 -16.25
N LEU A 162 10.31 -7.25 -16.20
CA LEU A 162 9.46 -7.96 -17.15
C LEU A 162 8.03 -7.41 -17.16
N TYR A 163 7.48 -7.10 -15.98
CA TYR A 163 6.16 -6.47 -15.89
C TYR A 163 6.11 -5.14 -16.63
N LEU A 164 7.07 -4.23 -16.38
CA LEU A 164 7.14 -2.94 -17.05
C LEU A 164 7.26 -3.07 -18.57
N GLU A 165 8.06 -4.02 -19.05
CA GLU A 165 8.22 -4.32 -20.49
C GLU A 165 6.91 -4.76 -21.14
N LYS A 166 6.10 -5.55 -20.42
CA LYS A 166 4.85 -6.10 -20.94
C LYS A 166 3.65 -5.16 -20.79
N LEU A 167 3.76 -4.06 -20.02
CA LEU A 167 2.70 -3.06 -19.86
C LEU A 167 2.33 -2.41 -21.20
N HIS A 168 1.08 -1.97 -21.32
CA HIS A 168 0.67 -1.21 -22.50
C HIS A 168 1.43 0.14 -22.53
N PRO A 169 2.03 0.53 -23.67
CA PRO A 169 2.90 1.70 -23.75
C PRO A 169 2.16 3.01 -23.59
N ALA A 170 0.88 3.07 -24.02
CA ALA A 170 0.08 4.30 -23.96
C ALA A 170 -0.47 4.68 -22.56
N LEU A 171 -0.14 3.92 -21.51
CA LEU A 171 -0.55 4.21 -20.12
C LEU A 171 0.69 4.30 -19.22
N ASP A 172 0.69 5.27 -18.32
CA ASP A 172 1.76 5.49 -17.34
C ASP A 172 1.50 4.74 -16.02
N GLU A 173 0.24 4.40 -15.74
CA GLU A 173 -0.16 3.66 -14.56
C GLU A 173 0.32 2.20 -14.62
N LEU A 174 0.67 1.66 -13.44
CA LEU A 174 1.13 0.29 -13.31
C LEU A 174 -0.02 -0.72 -13.45
N TRP A 175 -1.17 -0.48 -12.82
CA TRP A 175 -2.21 -1.50 -12.66
C TRP A 175 -3.19 -1.53 -13.83
N GLN A 176 -2.75 -2.17 -14.91
CA GLN A 176 -3.51 -2.34 -16.14
C GLN A 176 -4.22 -3.71 -16.18
N ARG A 177 -5.37 -3.80 -16.84
CA ARG A 177 -6.11 -5.06 -16.98
C ARG A 177 -5.30 -6.04 -17.84
N THR A 178 -5.26 -7.31 -17.44
CA THR A 178 -4.64 -8.38 -18.25
C THR A 178 -5.42 -8.59 -19.55
N LYS A 179 -4.75 -8.99 -20.62
CA LYS A 179 -5.43 -9.53 -21.81
C LYS A 179 -6.00 -10.92 -21.50
N ASP A 180 -7.14 -11.24 -22.11
CA ASP A 180 -7.78 -12.57 -21.98
C ASP A 180 -7.07 -13.64 -22.81
N SER A 181 -6.42 -13.23 -23.91
CA SER A 181 -5.58 -14.08 -24.76
C SER A 181 -4.22 -13.41 -24.92
N TYR A 182 -3.15 -14.19 -24.75
CA TYR A 182 -1.77 -13.73 -24.87
C TYR A 182 -0.87 -14.89 -25.32
N ASP A 183 0.24 -14.54 -25.95
CA ASP A 183 1.38 -15.43 -26.15
C ASP A 183 2.57 -14.96 -25.29
N ILE A 184 3.44 -15.89 -24.91
CA ILE A 184 4.65 -15.57 -24.14
C ILE A 184 5.54 -14.58 -24.90
N SER A 185 5.61 -14.70 -26.23
CA SER A 185 6.38 -13.85 -27.13
C SER A 185 5.74 -12.48 -27.38
N ASP A 186 4.48 -12.25 -26.98
CA ASP A 186 3.81 -10.97 -27.18
C ASP A 186 4.59 -9.83 -26.53
N THR A 187 4.72 -8.71 -27.26
CA THR A 187 5.37 -7.49 -26.74
C THR A 187 4.57 -6.84 -25.62
N THR A 188 3.25 -7.07 -25.55
CA THR A 188 2.37 -6.46 -24.56
C THR A 188 1.36 -7.47 -24.05
N TRP A 189 1.27 -7.62 -22.72
CA TRP A 189 0.36 -8.55 -22.04
C TRP A 189 -0.85 -7.87 -21.39
N TYR A 190 -0.85 -6.54 -21.30
CA TYR A 190 -1.88 -5.76 -20.63
C TYR A 190 -2.65 -4.88 -21.62
N CYS A 191 -3.92 -4.65 -21.32
CA CYS A 191 -4.80 -3.78 -22.08
C CYS A 191 -4.53 -2.30 -21.77
N LYS A 192 -4.93 -1.43 -22.70
CA LYS A 192 -5.04 0.02 -22.46
C LYS A 192 -6.25 0.34 -21.55
N ALA A 193 -6.34 -0.30 -20.39
CA ALA A 193 -7.41 -0.12 -19.42
C ALA A 193 -6.88 -0.37 -18.00
N LEU A 194 -7.33 0.42 -17.02
CA LEU A 194 -6.93 0.28 -15.61
C LEU A 194 -7.82 -0.72 -14.88
N ILE A 195 -7.27 -1.39 -13.88
CA ILE A 195 -8.04 -2.25 -12.98
C ILE A 195 -9.02 -1.41 -12.15
N GLY A 196 -10.27 -1.86 -12.03
CA GLY A 196 -11.29 -1.23 -11.20
C GLY A 196 -11.92 0.05 -11.77
N LYS A 197 -11.65 0.42 -13.03
CA LYS A 197 -12.53 1.32 -13.79
C LYS A 197 -13.53 0.47 -14.55
N THR A 198 -14.77 0.40 -14.05
CA THR A 198 -15.90 -0.06 -14.86
C THR A 198 -16.21 1.08 -15.84
N VAL A 199 -16.20 0.77 -17.15
CA VAL A 199 -16.75 1.66 -18.17
C VAL A 199 -18.27 1.65 -18.05
#